data_AF-A0A7V5YT90-F1
#
_entry.id   AF-A0A7V5YT90-F1
#
_cell.length_a   1.000
_cell.length_b   1.000
_cell.length_c   1.000
_cell.angle_alpha   90.00
_cell.angle_beta   90.00
_cell.angle_gamma   90.00
#
_symmetry.space_group_name_H-M   'P 1'
#
loop_
_entity.id
_entity.type
_entity.pdbx_description
1 polymer ?
#
loop_
_entity_poly.entity_id
_entity_poly.type
_entity_poly.pdbx_seq_one_letter_code
_entity_poly.pdbx_strand_id
1 'polypeptide(L)'
;MSTCAVGTGDWKADTILLEKIFEAAEEWKSIVGAIDRPWLVWHVSDRWSWVQQLLILHVGWTPVVGRDPAAPIPTLAPGSVFVDFNARFGFSKMWLHFVIEFSWLFCKDRLAFWHADLLCRLSTMERLAEIFESLRPGELAAVKETGGIRNWLRWKRHRYWELVGCQTNEASRSHWETGTGWWRHFAFHPNCPDAAERERRRSYYWDHGTGIMYWKRRYGGRVRDIPLKLVAEGHCTSIGNPRYRFTWGSPARKDLTVDLDANYQIDTICRRLGIESLLALYDREVEQV
;
A
#
# COMPACT_ATOMS: atom_id res chain seq x y z
N MET A 1 13.61 18.29 15.87
CA MET A 1 12.33 17.57 16.00
C MET A 1 11.77 17.43 14.59
N SER A 2 11.70 16.21 14.04
CA SER A 2 11.07 15.99 12.74
C SER A 2 9.57 16.20 12.92
N THR A 3 9.02 17.22 12.25
CA THR A 3 7.58 17.38 12.08
C THR A 3 7.09 16.14 11.33
N CYS A 4 6.33 15.27 12.00
CA CYS A 4 5.64 14.19 11.29
C CYS A 4 4.58 14.85 10.39
N ALA A 5 4.67 14.61 9.09
CA ALA A 5 3.77 15.19 8.12
C ALA A 5 2.41 14.48 8.17
N VAL A 6 1.33 15.27 8.18
CA VAL A 6 -0.05 14.79 8.04
C VAL A 6 -0.20 14.07 6.70
N GLY A 7 -1.03 13.03 6.65
CA GLY A 7 -1.28 12.20 5.45
C GLY A 7 -0.31 11.02 5.29
N THR A 8 0.63 10.82 6.21
CA THR A 8 1.61 9.72 6.14
C THR A 8 1.20 8.46 6.91
N GLY A 9 -0.01 8.43 7.47
CA GLY A 9 -0.54 7.28 8.18
C GLY A 9 0.15 7.06 9.52
N ASP A 10 0.07 8.04 10.41
CA ASP A 10 0.71 8.03 11.72
C ASP A 10 -0.25 8.53 12.81
N TRP A 11 -0.71 7.62 13.67
CA TRP A 11 -1.67 7.95 14.73
C TRP A 11 -1.18 8.98 15.75
N LYS A 12 0.12 9.27 15.81
CA LYS A 12 0.66 10.30 16.70
C LYS A 12 0.65 11.69 16.06
N ALA A 13 0.61 11.77 14.73
CA ALA A 13 0.77 13.02 13.97
C ALA A 13 -0.51 13.42 13.24
N ASP A 14 -1.28 12.45 12.75
CA ASP A 14 -2.52 12.66 12.04
C ASP A 14 -3.65 12.93 13.05
N THR A 15 -3.75 14.18 13.53
CA THR A 15 -4.92 14.66 14.30
C THR A 15 -6.08 15.01 13.36
N ILE A 16 -6.34 14.15 12.38
CA ILE A 16 -7.42 14.34 11.42
C ILE A 16 -8.74 14.02 12.14
N LEU A 17 -9.74 14.87 11.95
CA LEU A 17 -11.10 14.61 12.39
C LEU A 17 -11.59 13.37 11.64
N LEU A 18 -11.78 12.25 12.33
CA LEU A 18 -12.29 11.00 11.75
C LEU A 18 -13.57 11.25 10.95
N GLU A 19 -14.43 12.17 11.39
CA GLU A 19 -15.62 12.62 10.66
C GLU A 19 -15.31 12.98 9.19
N LYS A 20 -14.23 13.73 8.92
CA LYS A 20 -13.82 14.08 7.56
C LYS A 20 -13.43 12.85 6.72
N ILE A 21 -12.87 11.83 7.36
CA ILE A 21 -12.50 10.57 6.70
C ILE A 21 -13.76 9.80 6.31
N PHE A 22 -14.74 9.73 7.22
CA PHE A 22 -16.02 9.08 6.94
C PHE A 22 -16.79 9.80 5.83
N GLU A 23 -16.81 11.13 5.85
CA GLU A 23 -17.40 11.93 4.76
C GLU A 23 -16.70 11.71 3.42
N ALA A 24 -15.35 11.73 3.41
CA ALA A 24 -14.59 11.48 2.19
C ALA A 24 -14.79 10.06 1.65
N ALA A 25 -14.96 9.09 2.54
CA ALA A 25 -15.17 7.71 2.15
C ALA A 25 -16.49 7.47 1.42
N GLU A 26 -17.54 8.29 1.64
CA GLU A 26 -18.76 8.21 0.84
C GLU A 26 -18.52 8.59 -0.63
N GLU A 27 -17.65 9.56 -0.89
CA GLU A 27 -17.24 9.90 -2.26
C GLU A 27 -16.42 8.77 -2.88
N TRP A 28 -15.43 8.26 -2.13
CA TRP A 28 -14.61 7.13 -2.59
C TRP A 28 -15.48 5.91 -2.88
N LYS A 29 -16.50 5.66 -2.07
CA LYS A 29 -17.45 4.57 -2.25
C LYS A 29 -18.33 4.75 -3.47
N SER A 30 -18.73 5.98 -3.80
CA SER A 30 -19.50 6.24 -5.02
C SER A 30 -18.72 5.91 -6.30
N ILE A 31 -17.38 5.96 -6.24
CA ILE A 31 -16.49 5.62 -7.35
C ILE A 31 -16.09 4.13 -7.30
N VAL A 32 -15.64 3.63 -6.14
CA VAL A 32 -15.03 2.30 -6.00
C VAL A 32 -16.06 1.21 -5.67
N GLY A 33 -17.18 1.54 -5.03
CA GLY A 33 -18.12 0.58 -4.46
C GLY A 33 -18.80 -0.35 -5.47
N ALA A 34 -18.83 0.03 -6.75
CA ALA A 34 -19.34 -0.79 -7.85
C ALA A 34 -18.31 -1.80 -8.40
N ILE A 35 -17.05 -1.70 -8.01
CA ILE A 35 -15.96 -2.53 -8.51
C ILE A 35 -15.84 -3.78 -7.62
N ASP A 36 -16.02 -4.97 -8.21
CA ASP A 36 -15.96 -6.23 -7.45
C ASP A 36 -14.52 -6.63 -7.08
N ARG A 37 -13.53 -6.31 -7.93
CA ARG A 37 -12.11 -6.67 -7.74
C ARG A 37 -11.19 -5.45 -7.84
N PRO A 38 -11.27 -4.48 -6.90
CA PRO A 38 -10.43 -3.30 -6.93
C PRO A 38 -9.01 -3.63 -6.48
N TRP A 39 -8.03 -3.15 -7.24
CA TRP A 39 -6.61 -3.21 -6.88
C TRP A 39 -6.01 -1.81 -6.90
N LEU A 40 -5.62 -1.33 -5.72
CA LEU A 40 -5.07 0.01 -5.52
C LEU A 40 -3.65 0.14 -6.09
N VAL A 41 -3.49 1.12 -6.97
CA VAL A 41 -2.23 1.60 -7.52
C VAL A 41 -1.95 2.98 -6.91
N TRP A 42 -0.78 3.16 -6.29
CA TRP A 42 -0.38 4.46 -5.75
C TRP A 42 0.56 5.18 -6.71
N HIS A 43 0.03 6.16 -7.44
CA HIS A 43 0.78 6.87 -8.45
C HIS A 43 1.85 7.78 -7.85
N VAL A 44 3.08 7.58 -8.33
CA VAL A 44 4.25 8.45 -8.08
C VAL A 44 5.08 8.71 -9.35
N SER A 45 4.98 7.82 -10.34
CA SER A 45 5.60 7.95 -11.66
C SER A 45 4.69 7.31 -12.71
N ASP A 46 4.54 7.97 -13.85
CA ASP A 46 3.51 7.63 -14.84
C ASP A 46 3.80 6.32 -15.56
N ARG A 47 5.04 6.14 -16.06
CA ARG A 47 5.47 4.88 -16.71
C ARG A 47 5.31 3.67 -15.77
N TRP A 48 5.65 3.83 -14.50
CA TRP A 48 5.50 2.76 -13.49
C TRP A 48 4.04 2.44 -13.23
N SER A 49 3.24 3.47 -12.98
CA SER A 49 1.83 3.31 -12.66
C SER A 49 1.05 2.75 -13.84
N TRP A 50 1.43 3.10 -15.07
CA TRP A 50 0.85 2.54 -16.29
C TRP A 50 1.11 1.03 -16.39
N VAL A 51 2.37 0.60 -16.25
CA VAL A 51 2.70 -0.84 -16.29
C VAL A 51 1.98 -1.58 -15.16
N GLN A 52 1.89 -0.99 -13.97
CA GLN A 52 1.11 -1.54 -12.86
C GLN A 52 -0.37 -1.71 -13.20
N GLN A 53 -1.00 -0.71 -13.82
CA GLN A 53 -2.39 -0.81 -14.27
C GLN A 53 -2.59 -1.97 -15.25
N LEU A 54 -1.71 -2.11 -16.26
CA LEU A 54 -1.80 -3.19 -17.24
C LEU A 54 -1.58 -4.59 -16.64
N LEU A 55 -0.68 -4.72 -15.66
CA LEU A 55 -0.47 -5.97 -14.93
C LEU A 55 -1.71 -6.39 -14.14
N ILE A 56 -2.42 -5.43 -13.55
CA ILE A 56 -3.67 -5.67 -12.81
C ILE A 56 -4.79 -6.08 -13.77
N LEU A 57 -4.92 -5.36 -14.90
CA LEU A 57 -5.90 -5.68 -15.94
C LEU A 57 -5.69 -7.08 -16.53
N HIS A 58 -4.42 -7.50 -16.69
CA HIS A 58 -4.07 -8.83 -17.19
C HIS A 58 -4.69 -9.97 -16.35
N VAL A 59 -4.77 -9.80 -15.03
CA VAL A 59 -5.37 -10.80 -14.13
C VAL A 59 -6.87 -10.58 -13.88
N GLY A 60 -7.51 -9.70 -14.65
CA GLY A 60 -8.95 -9.45 -14.59
C GLY A 60 -9.40 -8.63 -13.37
N TRP A 61 -8.47 -7.97 -12.69
CA TRP A 61 -8.77 -7.02 -11.62
C TRP A 61 -8.86 -5.60 -12.19
N THR A 62 -9.50 -4.69 -11.47
CA THR A 62 -9.68 -3.31 -11.89
C THR A 62 -8.68 -2.41 -11.16
N PRO A 63 -7.80 -1.69 -11.87
CA PRO A 63 -6.91 -0.73 -11.24
C PRO A 63 -7.70 0.45 -10.69
N VAL A 64 -7.57 0.69 -9.38
CA VAL A 64 -8.02 1.93 -8.72
C VAL A 64 -6.78 2.78 -8.48
N VAL A 65 -6.62 3.86 -9.22
CA VAL A 65 -5.42 4.69 -9.21
C VAL A 65 -5.63 5.87 -8.26
N GLY A 66 -4.94 5.84 -7.12
CA GLY A 66 -4.73 7.00 -6.25
C GLY A 66 -3.39 7.66 -6.56
N ARG A 67 -3.09 8.82 -5.96
CA ARG A 67 -1.80 9.51 -6.17
C ARG A 67 -1.27 10.16 -4.90
N ASP A 68 0.06 10.26 -4.82
CA ASP A 68 0.67 11.26 -3.95
C ASP A 68 0.30 12.66 -4.50
N PRO A 69 -0.17 13.61 -3.66
CA PRO A 69 -0.53 14.95 -4.11
C PRO A 69 0.60 15.72 -4.81
N ALA A 70 1.86 15.38 -4.50
CA ALA A 70 3.04 15.95 -5.16
C ALA A 70 3.29 15.37 -6.56
N ALA A 71 2.71 14.21 -6.89
CA ALA A 71 2.79 13.61 -8.20
C ALA A 71 1.77 14.26 -9.17
N PRO A 72 2.07 14.30 -10.48
CA PRO A 72 1.12 14.75 -11.49
C PRO A 72 -0.15 13.87 -11.53
N ILE A 73 -1.13 14.29 -12.31
CA ILE A 73 -2.30 13.45 -12.59
C ILE A 73 -1.84 12.25 -13.43
N PRO A 74 -2.20 11.00 -13.05
CA PRO A 74 -1.77 9.81 -13.77
C PRO A 74 -2.45 9.66 -15.13
N THR A 75 -1.73 9.09 -16.09
CA THR A 75 -2.31 8.54 -17.31
C THR A 75 -3.05 7.24 -16.96
N LEU A 76 -4.31 7.12 -17.40
CA LEU A 76 -5.17 5.98 -17.09
C LEU A 76 -5.21 4.99 -18.25
N ALA A 77 -4.84 3.74 -17.97
CA ALA A 77 -5.05 2.66 -18.92
C ALA A 77 -6.55 2.38 -19.07
N PRO A 78 -7.05 2.05 -20.28
CA PRO A 78 -8.46 1.70 -20.48
C PRO A 78 -8.96 0.65 -19.48
N GLY A 79 -10.07 0.94 -18.81
CA GLY A 79 -10.63 0.08 -17.75
C GLY A 79 -10.13 0.40 -16.34
N SER A 80 -9.22 1.35 -16.17
CA SER A 80 -8.78 1.85 -14.86
C SER A 80 -9.66 3.01 -14.37
N VAL A 81 -9.70 3.21 -13.05
CA VAL A 81 -10.49 4.27 -12.41
C VAL A 81 -9.59 5.13 -11.54
N PHE A 82 -9.64 6.45 -11.71
CA PHE A 82 -8.92 7.39 -10.85
C PHE A 82 -9.77 7.81 -9.65
N VAL A 83 -9.13 7.94 -8.48
CA VAL A 83 -9.75 8.48 -7.26
C VAL A 83 -8.76 9.45 -6.61
N ASP A 84 -9.14 10.73 -6.50
CA ASP A 84 -8.38 11.70 -5.71
C ASP A 84 -8.74 11.54 -4.22
N PHE A 85 -8.06 10.62 -3.55
CA PHE A 85 -8.21 10.39 -2.11
C PHE A 85 -7.85 11.61 -1.25
N ASN A 86 -7.15 12.61 -1.80
CA ASN A 86 -6.72 13.81 -1.09
C ASN A 86 -7.63 15.02 -1.31
N ALA A 87 -8.64 14.93 -2.20
CA ALA A 87 -9.47 16.06 -2.63
C ALA A 87 -10.06 16.87 -1.46
N ARG A 88 -10.54 16.20 -0.40
CA ARG A 88 -11.13 16.84 0.78
C ARG A 88 -10.14 17.28 1.86
N PHE A 89 -8.90 16.83 1.76
CA PHE A 89 -7.90 17.00 2.80
C PHE A 89 -6.88 18.09 2.46
N GLY A 90 -6.51 18.20 1.18
CA GLY A 90 -5.52 19.17 0.73
C GLY A 90 -4.13 18.94 1.34
N PHE A 91 -3.78 17.69 1.69
CA PHE A 91 -2.45 17.39 2.20
C PHE A 91 -1.41 17.60 1.10
N SER A 92 -0.22 18.05 1.49
CA SER A 92 0.92 18.15 0.57
C SER A 92 1.54 16.79 0.24
N LYS A 93 1.23 15.77 1.05
CA LYS A 93 1.65 14.38 0.87
C LYS A 93 0.58 13.45 1.40
N MET A 94 0.34 12.35 0.71
CA MET A 94 -0.51 11.25 1.19
C MET A 94 0.17 9.93 0.86
N TRP A 95 0.20 8.99 1.79
CA TRP A 95 0.74 7.66 1.56
C TRP A 95 -0.40 6.65 1.34
N LEU A 96 -0.11 5.60 0.56
CA LEU A 96 -1.00 4.45 0.35
C LEU A 96 -1.62 3.94 1.67
N HIS A 97 -0.84 3.92 2.75
CA HIS A 97 -1.28 3.51 4.09
C HIS A 97 -2.54 4.22 4.55
N PHE A 98 -2.70 5.49 4.18
CA PHE A 98 -3.86 6.29 4.50
C PHE A 98 -5.13 5.62 3.97
N VAL A 99 -5.11 5.24 2.71
CA VAL A 99 -6.25 4.68 1.99
C VAL A 99 -6.56 3.25 2.45
N ILE A 100 -5.53 2.41 2.60
CA ILE A 100 -5.74 1.01 2.98
C ILE A 100 -6.27 0.86 4.42
N GLU A 101 -6.01 1.81 5.33
CA GLU A 101 -6.57 1.77 6.69
C GLU A 101 -8.10 1.79 6.69
N PHE A 102 -8.67 2.52 5.73
CA PHE A 102 -10.09 2.83 5.65
C PHE A 102 -10.83 2.09 4.53
N SER A 103 -10.21 1.08 3.92
CA SER A 103 -10.81 0.37 2.77
C SER A 103 -12.19 -0.22 3.05
N TRP A 104 -12.48 -0.59 4.31
CA TRP A 104 -13.79 -1.10 4.71
C TRP A 104 -14.94 -0.09 4.56
N LEU A 105 -14.63 1.21 4.47
CA LEU A 105 -15.66 2.24 4.27
C LEU A 105 -16.14 2.29 2.82
N PHE A 106 -15.29 1.98 1.85
CA PHE A 106 -15.57 2.24 0.43
C PHE A 106 -15.47 1.04 -0.51
N CYS A 107 -14.84 -0.07 -0.09
CA CYS A 107 -14.81 -1.31 -0.86
C CYS A 107 -15.95 -2.25 -0.43
N LYS A 108 -16.65 -2.84 -1.40
CA LYS A 108 -17.75 -3.77 -1.16
C LYS A 108 -17.30 -5.06 -0.46
N ASP A 109 -16.29 -5.73 -1.01
CA ASP A 109 -15.84 -7.05 -0.52
C ASP A 109 -14.36 -7.06 -0.09
N ARG A 110 -13.46 -6.52 -0.91
CA ARG A 110 -12.01 -6.51 -0.61
C ARG A 110 -11.29 -5.38 -1.33
N LEU A 111 -10.06 -5.12 -0.90
CA LEU A 111 -9.11 -4.26 -1.59
C LEU A 111 -7.78 -4.98 -1.73
N ALA A 112 -7.32 -5.20 -2.96
CA ALA A 112 -5.91 -5.50 -3.22
C ALA A 112 -5.10 -4.20 -3.31
N PHE A 113 -3.82 -4.26 -3.00
CA PHE A 113 -2.92 -3.11 -3.05
C PHE A 113 -1.48 -3.60 -3.23
N TRP A 114 -0.64 -2.71 -3.75
CA TRP A 114 0.80 -2.90 -3.76
C TRP A 114 1.54 -1.57 -3.72
N HIS A 115 2.82 -1.63 -3.40
CA HIS A 115 3.68 -0.46 -3.28
C HIS A 115 4.08 0.09 -4.66
N ALA A 116 4.31 1.39 -4.74
CA ALA A 116 4.54 2.10 -6.00
C ALA A 116 5.86 1.72 -6.72
N ASP A 117 6.81 1.12 -6.00
CA ASP A 117 8.11 0.67 -6.52
C ASP A 117 8.15 -0.86 -6.76
N LEU A 118 7.00 -1.51 -6.89
CA LEU A 118 6.89 -2.94 -7.20
C LEU A 118 6.34 -3.17 -8.61
N LEU A 119 7.07 -3.93 -9.41
CA LEU A 119 6.55 -4.59 -10.61
C LEU A 119 6.63 -6.10 -10.44
N CYS A 120 5.78 -6.86 -11.13
CA CYS A 120 5.75 -8.31 -11.03
C CYS A 120 5.73 -8.94 -12.41
N ARG A 121 6.23 -10.18 -12.52
CA ARG A 121 5.99 -11.02 -13.69
C ARG A 121 4.50 -11.31 -13.82
N LEU A 122 4.03 -11.62 -15.02
CA LEU A 122 2.65 -12.06 -15.25
C LEU A 122 2.30 -13.28 -14.37
N SER A 123 3.18 -14.28 -14.31
CA SER A 123 2.98 -15.47 -13.46
C SER A 123 2.92 -15.15 -11.96
N THR A 124 3.65 -14.13 -11.51
CA THR A 124 3.55 -13.63 -10.13
C THR A 124 2.20 -12.95 -9.91
N MET A 125 1.71 -12.17 -10.88
CA MET A 125 0.39 -11.54 -10.82
C MET A 125 -0.73 -12.57 -10.74
N GLU A 126 -0.70 -13.60 -11.59
CA GLU A 126 -1.67 -14.71 -11.58
C GLU A 126 -1.71 -15.37 -10.19
N ARG A 127 -0.54 -15.65 -9.62
CA ARG A 127 -0.43 -16.26 -8.29
C ARG A 127 -0.98 -15.36 -7.18
N LEU A 128 -0.73 -14.05 -7.26
CA LEU A 128 -1.27 -13.09 -6.31
C LEU A 128 -2.79 -13.00 -6.42
N ALA A 129 -3.33 -12.95 -7.64
CA ALA A 129 -4.76 -12.94 -7.89
C ALA A 129 -5.44 -14.19 -7.30
N GLU A 130 -4.90 -15.40 -7.52
CA GLU A 130 -5.39 -16.63 -6.90
C GLU A 130 -5.42 -16.55 -5.36
N ILE A 131 -4.33 -16.05 -4.76
CA ILE A 131 -4.24 -15.87 -3.31
C ILE A 131 -5.34 -14.92 -2.85
N PHE A 132 -5.50 -13.79 -3.53
CA PHE A 132 -6.44 -12.75 -3.16
C PHE A 132 -7.89 -13.18 -3.32
N GLU A 133 -8.24 -13.85 -4.42
CA GLU A 133 -9.59 -14.37 -4.66
C GLU A 133 -9.98 -15.44 -3.64
N SER A 134 -9.03 -16.27 -3.21
CA SER A 134 -9.29 -17.33 -2.21
C SER A 134 -9.46 -16.82 -0.77
N LEU A 135 -9.27 -15.52 -0.49
CA LEU A 135 -9.50 -14.96 0.84
C LEU A 135 -10.98 -15.03 1.21
N ARG A 136 -11.25 -15.54 2.41
CA ARG A 136 -12.57 -15.58 3.03
C ARG A 136 -12.84 -14.30 3.79
N PRO A 137 -14.12 -13.96 4.05
CA PRO A 137 -14.45 -12.82 4.90
C PRO A 137 -13.69 -12.88 6.25
N GLY A 138 -13.11 -11.75 6.64
CA GLY A 138 -12.28 -11.62 7.84
C GLY A 138 -10.81 -12.03 7.65
N GLU A 139 -10.38 -12.34 6.42
CA GLU A 139 -8.99 -12.66 6.09
C GLU A 139 -8.25 -11.53 5.36
N LEU A 140 -6.93 -11.56 5.50
CA LEU A 140 -5.96 -10.65 4.89
C LEU A 140 -4.79 -11.46 4.34
N ALA A 141 -4.21 -11.05 3.21
CA ALA A 141 -2.93 -11.54 2.71
C ALA A 141 -1.93 -10.38 2.65
N ALA A 142 -0.71 -10.60 3.16
CA ALA A 142 0.35 -9.60 3.11
C ALA A 142 1.74 -10.22 3.26
N VAL A 143 2.76 -9.48 2.81
CA VAL A 143 4.16 -9.90 2.97
C VAL A 143 4.55 -9.83 4.44
N LYS A 144 5.07 -10.92 4.99
CA LYS A 144 5.54 -10.96 6.37
C LYS A 144 7.00 -10.55 6.45
N GLU A 145 7.30 -9.54 7.26
CA GLU A 145 8.65 -9.07 7.50
C GLU A 145 9.07 -9.37 8.95
N THR A 146 10.19 -10.09 9.09
CA THR A 146 10.72 -10.49 10.41
C THR A 146 11.97 -9.69 10.81
N GLY A 147 12.50 -8.86 9.92
CA GLY A 147 13.76 -8.14 10.09
C GLY A 147 14.99 -9.05 9.91
N GLY A 148 14.83 -10.17 9.21
CA GLY A 148 15.85 -11.20 9.01
C GLY A 148 16.18 -12.03 10.25
N ILE A 149 17.18 -12.90 10.14
CA ILE A 149 17.58 -13.87 11.18
C ILE A 149 17.85 -13.19 12.54
N ARG A 150 18.50 -12.01 12.51
CA ARG A 150 18.85 -11.25 13.73
C ARG A 150 17.65 -10.80 14.55
N ASN A 151 16.47 -10.66 13.92
CA ASN A 151 15.26 -10.20 14.58
C ASN A 151 14.23 -11.31 14.77
N TRP A 152 14.51 -12.55 14.37
CA TRP A 152 13.58 -13.68 14.46
C TRP A 152 13.02 -13.92 15.88
N LEU A 153 13.85 -13.77 16.92
CA LEU A 153 13.42 -13.86 18.33
C LEU A 153 12.82 -12.55 18.86
N ARG A 154 13.00 -11.44 18.15
CA ARG A 154 12.48 -10.11 18.52
C ARG A 154 11.09 -9.95 17.93
N TRP A 155 10.18 -10.85 18.32
CA TRP A 155 8.83 -10.95 17.78
C TRP A 155 8.04 -9.64 17.80
N LYS A 156 8.28 -8.75 18.77
CA LYS A 156 7.68 -7.40 18.86
C LYS A 156 8.11 -6.43 17.74
N ARG A 157 9.12 -6.79 16.95
CA ARG A 157 9.59 -6.06 15.76
C ARG A 157 9.07 -6.63 14.44
N HIS A 158 8.41 -7.79 14.48
CA HIS A 158 7.82 -8.38 13.28
C HIS A 158 6.62 -7.53 12.84
N ARG A 159 6.44 -7.38 11.54
CA ARG A 159 5.32 -6.63 10.95
C ARG A 159 4.84 -7.31 9.67
N TYR A 160 3.65 -6.93 9.22
CA TYR A 160 3.28 -7.13 7.83
C TYR A 160 3.73 -5.91 7.03
N TRP A 161 4.25 -6.13 5.84
CA TRP A 161 4.74 -5.10 4.95
C TRP A 161 3.74 -4.91 3.81
N GLU A 162 3.31 -3.67 3.62
CA GLU A 162 2.43 -3.19 2.56
C GLU A 162 3.03 -3.26 1.15
N LEU A 163 4.05 -4.09 0.92
CA LEU A 163 4.67 -4.27 -0.39
C LEU A 163 3.66 -4.79 -1.42
N VAL A 164 2.88 -5.79 -1.01
CA VAL A 164 1.73 -6.32 -1.75
C VAL A 164 0.79 -6.99 -0.77
N GLY A 165 -0.51 -6.83 -0.96
CA GLY A 165 -1.50 -7.44 -0.09
C GLY A 165 -2.92 -7.31 -0.60
N CYS A 166 -3.81 -8.00 0.09
CA CYS A 166 -5.24 -7.87 -0.09
C CYS A 166 -5.93 -8.06 1.26
N GLN A 167 -6.94 -7.26 1.54
CA GLN A 167 -7.75 -7.41 2.75
C GLN A 167 -9.22 -7.37 2.40
N THR A 168 -9.97 -8.27 3.02
CA THR A 168 -11.43 -8.26 2.94
C THR A 168 -11.97 -7.09 3.76
N ASN A 169 -13.18 -6.63 3.42
CA ASN A 169 -13.88 -5.57 4.13
C ASN A 169 -13.98 -5.90 5.63
N GLU A 170 -14.37 -7.12 5.96
CA GLU A 170 -14.46 -7.61 7.35
C GLU A 170 -13.11 -7.61 8.08
N ALA A 171 -12.01 -7.98 7.41
CA ALA A 171 -10.67 -7.90 8.02
C ALA A 171 -10.29 -6.44 8.28
N SER A 172 -10.54 -5.57 7.30
CA SER A 172 -10.25 -4.14 7.37
C SER A 172 -11.02 -3.46 8.50
N ARG A 173 -12.31 -3.77 8.64
CA ARG A 173 -13.15 -3.32 9.75
C ARG A 173 -12.69 -3.89 11.09
N SER A 174 -12.36 -5.18 11.15
CA SER A 174 -11.92 -5.83 12.40
C SER A 174 -10.66 -5.18 12.98
N HIS A 175 -9.64 -4.93 12.16
CA HIS A 175 -8.42 -4.31 12.64
C HIS A 175 -8.61 -2.82 12.94
N TRP A 176 -9.58 -2.15 12.33
CA TRP A 176 -10.00 -0.80 12.73
C TRP A 176 -10.64 -0.80 14.12
N GLU A 177 -11.66 -1.64 14.35
CA GLU A 177 -12.42 -1.70 15.60
C GLU A 177 -11.55 -2.11 16.80
N THR A 178 -10.54 -2.95 16.57
CA THR A 178 -9.57 -3.34 17.60
C THR A 178 -8.40 -2.36 17.76
N GLY A 179 -8.29 -1.37 16.87
CA GLY A 179 -7.26 -0.34 16.86
C GLY A 179 -5.86 -0.84 16.49
N THR A 180 -5.77 -1.74 15.53
CA THR A 180 -4.58 -2.51 15.16
C THR A 180 -4.35 -2.51 13.65
N GLY A 181 -4.53 -1.37 12.98
CA GLY A 181 -4.39 -1.23 11.53
C GLY A 181 -2.96 -1.10 11.00
N TRP A 182 -2.85 -0.50 9.82
CA TRP A 182 -1.63 -0.34 9.02
C TRP A 182 -0.78 0.86 9.41
N TRP A 183 -1.37 1.87 10.04
CA TRP A 183 -0.69 3.12 10.37
C TRP A 183 0.38 2.95 11.45
N ARG A 184 1.35 3.86 11.44
CA ARG A 184 2.41 3.96 12.44
C ARG A 184 1.83 4.33 13.80
N HIS A 185 2.60 4.03 14.83
CA HIS A 185 2.27 4.34 16.23
C HIS A 185 0.89 3.81 16.64
N PHE A 186 0.52 2.59 16.24
CA PHE A 186 -0.80 1.98 16.51
C PHE A 186 -1.23 1.93 17.99
N ALA A 187 -0.30 2.12 18.93
CA ALA A 187 -0.63 2.32 20.35
C ALA A 187 -1.49 3.58 20.60
N PHE A 188 -1.43 4.56 19.70
CA PHE A 188 -2.19 5.81 19.76
C PHE A 188 -3.47 5.78 18.92
N HIS A 189 -3.83 4.62 18.37
CA HIS A 189 -5.07 4.46 17.62
C HIS A 189 -6.29 4.89 18.47
N PRO A 190 -7.28 5.61 17.90
CA PRO A 190 -8.45 6.10 18.64
C PRO A 190 -9.24 4.97 19.34
N ASN A 191 -9.40 3.83 18.67
CA ASN A 191 -10.04 2.63 19.22
C ASN A 191 -9.14 1.78 20.17
N CYS A 192 -8.01 2.31 20.66
CA CYS A 192 -7.26 1.62 21.71
C CYS A 192 -8.08 1.62 23.01
N PRO A 193 -8.42 0.45 23.59
CA PRO A 193 -9.49 0.34 24.60
C PRO A 193 -9.17 1.03 25.92
N ASP A 194 -7.93 0.94 26.41
CA ASP A 194 -7.51 1.51 27.68
C ASP A 194 -6.02 1.83 27.74
N ALA A 195 -5.59 2.45 28.85
CA ALA A 195 -4.21 2.85 29.10
C ALA A 195 -3.24 1.67 29.26
N ALA A 196 -3.70 0.53 29.81
CA ALA A 196 -2.87 -0.65 30.01
C ALA A 196 -2.57 -1.33 28.66
N GLU A 197 -3.57 -1.41 27.78
CA GLU A 197 -3.41 -1.89 26.42
C GLU A 197 -2.53 -0.94 25.59
N ARG A 198 -2.70 0.39 25.76
CA ARG A 198 -1.80 1.38 25.14
C ARG A 198 -0.34 1.16 25.54
N GLU A 199 -0.06 0.95 26.82
CA GLU A 199 1.31 0.72 27.31
C GLU A 199 1.88 -0.60 26.78
N ARG A 200 1.06 -1.65 26.71
CA ARG A 200 1.44 -2.92 26.06
C ARG A 200 1.82 -2.70 24.60
N ARG A 201 1.01 -1.97 23.83
CA ARG A 201 1.24 -1.67 22.41
C ARG A 201 2.49 -0.81 22.19
N ARG A 202 2.81 0.12 23.10
CA ARG A 202 4.05 0.93 23.05
C ARG A 202 5.34 0.11 23.10
N SER A 203 5.28 -1.10 23.65
CA SER A 203 6.44 -2.01 23.66
C SER A 203 6.74 -2.68 22.31
N TYR A 204 5.86 -2.51 21.31
CA TYR A 204 6.04 -3.02 19.95
C TYR A 204 6.72 -1.97 19.06
N TYR A 205 7.22 -2.44 17.92
CA TYR A 205 7.75 -1.54 16.89
C TYR A 205 6.65 -0.59 16.40
N TRP A 206 7.02 0.65 16.11
CA TRP A 206 6.07 1.73 15.84
C TRP A 206 5.71 1.85 14.35
N ASP A 207 6.38 1.13 13.47
CA ASP A 207 6.26 1.30 12.02
C ASP A 207 5.01 0.60 11.44
N HIS A 208 4.71 0.90 10.18
CA HIS A 208 3.53 0.42 9.45
C HIS A 208 3.38 -1.10 9.47
N GLY A 209 2.13 -1.55 9.57
CA GLY A 209 1.76 -2.96 9.58
C GLY A 209 2.19 -3.73 10.83
N THR A 210 2.79 -3.07 11.84
CA THR A 210 3.00 -3.68 13.16
C THR A 210 1.66 -3.91 13.86
N GLY A 211 0.68 -3.02 13.67
CA GLY A 211 -0.70 -3.20 14.15
C GLY A 211 -1.32 -4.49 13.60
N ILE A 212 -1.21 -4.76 12.30
CA ILE A 212 -1.73 -6.00 11.69
C ILE A 212 -1.08 -7.26 12.28
N MET A 213 0.23 -7.23 12.57
CA MET A 213 0.89 -8.33 13.27
C MET A 213 0.36 -8.51 14.70
N TYR A 214 0.05 -7.41 15.38
CA TYR A 214 -0.57 -7.43 16.70
C TYR A 214 -2.00 -7.97 16.65
N TRP A 215 -2.80 -7.54 15.67
CA TRP A 215 -4.15 -8.06 15.39
C TRP A 215 -4.17 -9.59 15.27
N LYS A 216 -3.29 -10.13 14.42
CA LYS A 216 -3.11 -11.57 14.24
C LYS A 216 -2.85 -12.31 15.55
N ARG A 217 -1.97 -11.77 16.39
CA ARG A 217 -1.50 -12.45 17.62
C ARG A 217 -2.44 -12.27 18.81
N ARG A 218 -3.06 -11.10 18.95
CA ARG A 218 -3.82 -10.72 20.16
C ARG A 218 -5.32 -10.90 20.01
N TYR A 219 -5.84 -10.68 18.80
CA TYR A 219 -7.27 -10.66 18.50
C TYR A 219 -7.69 -11.79 17.55
N GLY A 220 -6.79 -12.73 17.24
CA GLY A 220 -7.09 -13.89 16.40
C GLY A 220 -7.24 -13.56 14.91
N GLY A 221 -6.71 -12.40 14.48
CA GLY A 221 -6.75 -12.00 13.08
C GLY A 221 -6.15 -13.04 12.13
N ARG A 222 -6.83 -13.31 11.01
CA ARG A 222 -6.40 -14.31 10.02
C ARG A 222 -5.60 -13.64 8.92
N VAL A 223 -4.29 -13.91 8.90
CA VAL A 223 -3.39 -13.42 7.85
C VAL A 223 -2.70 -14.57 7.14
N ARG A 224 -2.89 -14.65 5.82
CA ARG A 224 -2.16 -15.50 4.89
C ARG A 224 -0.84 -14.84 4.51
N ASP A 225 0.26 -15.46 4.90
CA ASP A 225 1.60 -14.92 4.67
C ASP A 225 1.97 -15.03 3.17
N ILE A 226 2.28 -13.90 2.54
CA ILE A 226 2.89 -13.87 1.20
C ILE A 226 4.41 -13.96 1.38
N PRO A 227 5.10 -14.95 0.80
CA PRO A 227 6.55 -15.04 0.90
C PRO A 227 7.20 -13.85 0.18
N LEU A 228 8.09 -13.11 0.85
CA LEU A 228 8.82 -11.99 0.23
C LEU A 228 9.51 -12.40 -1.09
N LYS A 229 10.07 -13.62 -1.14
CA LYS A 229 10.71 -14.18 -2.35
C LYS A 229 9.81 -14.21 -3.59
N LEU A 230 8.48 -14.22 -3.44
CA LEU A 230 7.54 -14.22 -4.56
C LEU A 230 7.58 -12.89 -5.34
N VAL A 231 7.85 -11.78 -4.64
CA VAL A 231 7.79 -10.42 -5.20
C VAL A 231 9.11 -9.66 -5.13
N ALA A 232 10.11 -10.19 -4.42
CA ALA A 232 11.40 -9.54 -4.21
C ALA A 232 12.13 -9.21 -5.52
N GLU A 233 11.94 -10.03 -6.58
CA GLU A 233 12.61 -9.83 -7.87
C GLU A 233 12.27 -8.47 -8.50
N GLY A 234 11.03 -8.01 -8.38
CA GLY A 234 10.57 -6.77 -9.02
C GLY A 234 10.44 -5.58 -8.07
N HIS A 235 10.88 -5.74 -6.81
CA HIS A 235 10.84 -4.67 -5.82
C HIS A 235 12.06 -3.73 -5.96
N CYS A 236 11.79 -2.49 -6.35
CA CYS A 236 12.79 -1.48 -6.70
C CYS A 236 13.01 -0.49 -5.55
N THR A 237 13.70 -0.94 -4.51
CA THR A 237 13.79 -0.22 -3.22
C THR A 237 15.19 0.27 -2.88
N SER A 238 15.32 1.19 -1.92
CA SER A 238 16.61 1.56 -1.35
C SER A 238 17.18 0.48 -0.42
N ILE A 239 16.33 -0.40 0.10
CA ILE A 239 16.75 -1.47 1.03
C ILE A 239 17.66 -2.44 0.30
N GLY A 240 18.90 -2.58 0.77
CA GLY A 240 19.89 -3.47 0.18
C GLY A 240 20.52 -2.96 -1.12
N ASN A 241 20.20 -1.74 -1.57
CA ASN A 241 20.83 -1.10 -2.72
C ASN A 241 21.85 -0.03 -2.26
N PRO A 242 23.16 -0.36 -2.16
CA PRO A 242 24.17 0.60 -1.71
C PRO A 242 24.42 1.75 -2.70
N ARG A 243 23.91 1.64 -3.93
CA ARG A 243 24.01 2.67 -4.96
C ARG A 243 22.78 3.58 -5.00
N TYR A 244 21.79 3.35 -4.15
CA TYR A 244 20.59 4.17 -4.12
C TYR A 244 20.92 5.60 -3.71
N ARG A 245 20.49 6.57 -4.51
CA ARG A 245 20.68 8.00 -4.31
C ARG A 245 19.37 8.62 -3.90
N PHE A 246 19.37 9.29 -2.75
CA PHE A 246 18.25 10.13 -2.33
C PHE A 246 18.45 11.52 -2.91
N THR A 247 17.48 12.02 -3.67
CA THR A 247 17.52 13.37 -4.27
C THR A 247 17.80 14.43 -3.22
N TRP A 248 17.19 14.27 -2.04
CA TRP A 248 17.34 15.17 -0.89
C TRP A 248 18.32 14.66 0.18
N GLY A 249 19.25 13.79 -0.21
CA GLY A 249 20.41 13.37 0.59
C GLY A 249 20.13 12.50 1.81
N SER A 250 18.88 12.15 2.11
CA SER A 250 18.56 11.27 3.25
C SER A 250 17.28 10.45 3.05
N PRO A 251 17.18 9.24 3.64
CA PRO A 251 15.95 8.44 3.64
C PRO A 251 14.75 9.17 4.27
N ALA A 252 15.00 10.05 5.25
CA ALA A 252 13.93 10.82 5.92
C ALA A 252 13.27 11.85 5.00
N ARG A 253 13.93 12.22 3.90
CA ARG A 253 13.43 13.14 2.87
C ARG A 253 13.18 12.42 1.54
N LYS A 254 12.96 11.10 1.59
CA LYS A 254 12.68 10.29 0.40
C LYS A 254 11.47 10.86 -0.34
N ASP A 255 11.67 11.10 -1.62
CA ASP A 255 10.65 11.57 -2.54
C ASP A 255 10.58 10.56 -3.67
N LEU A 256 9.64 9.62 -3.56
CA LEU A 256 9.58 8.49 -4.47
C LEU A 256 9.23 8.92 -5.90
N THR A 257 8.61 10.10 -6.08
CA THR A 257 8.26 10.63 -7.40
C THR A 257 9.49 10.92 -8.26
N VAL A 258 10.60 11.31 -7.62
CA VAL A 258 11.88 11.59 -8.28
C VAL A 258 12.91 10.49 -8.05
N ASP A 259 12.95 9.91 -6.85
CA ASP A 259 13.96 8.94 -6.48
C ASP A 259 13.79 7.62 -7.25
N LEU A 260 12.57 7.24 -7.64
CA LEU A 260 12.34 5.96 -8.33
C LEU A 260 13.02 5.96 -9.71
N ASP A 261 12.70 6.93 -10.57
CA ASP A 261 13.25 7.02 -11.93
C ASP A 261 14.74 7.41 -11.95
N ALA A 262 15.21 8.14 -10.93
CA ALA A 262 16.64 8.44 -10.79
C ALA A 262 17.50 7.21 -10.46
N ASN A 263 16.91 6.18 -9.84
CA ASN A 263 17.63 4.99 -9.38
C ASN A 263 17.36 3.74 -10.23
N TYR A 264 16.24 3.68 -10.93
CA TYR A 264 15.80 2.50 -11.65
C TYR A 264 15.34 2.86 -13.07
N GLN A 265 15.99 2.24 -14.05
CA GLN A 265 15.60 2.36 -15.46
C GLN A 265 14.48 1.36 -15.75
N ILE A 266 13.23 1.83 -15.83
CA ILE A 266 12.05 0.99 -15.98
C ILE A 266 12.13 0.03 -17.17
N ASP A 267 12.71 0.45 -18.31
CA ASP A 267 12.92 -0.39 -19.48
C ASP A 267 13.77 -1.65 -19.16
N THR A 268 14.78 -1.49 -18.31
CA THR A 268 15.63 -2.60 -17.86
C THR A 268 14.87 -3.51 -16.89
N ILE A 269 14.06 -2.92 -16.00
CA ILE A 269 13.24 -3.68 -15.05
C ILE A 269 12.18 -4.50 -15.79
N CYS A 270 11.45 -3.89 -16.72
CA CYS A 270 10.42 -4.56 -17.51
C CYS A 270 11.00 -5.70 -18.34
N ARG A 271 12.14 -5.50 -19.01
CA ARG A 271 12.82 -6.56 -19.77
C ARG A 271 13.25 -7.73 -18.88
N ARG A 272 13.80 -7.45 -17.69
CA ARG A 272 14.19 -8.50 -16.72
C ARG A 272 12.98 -9.33 -16.28
N LEU A 273 11.84 -8.67 -16.08
CA LEU A 273 10.59 -9.30 -15.67
C LEU A 273 9.81 -9.94 -16.84
N GLY A 274 10.20 -9.69 -18.08
CA GLY A 274 9.52 -10.18 -19.28
C GLY A 274 8.16 -9.50 -19.53
N ILE A 275 8.07 -8.21 -19.22
CA ILE A 275 6.85 -7.39 -19.33
C ILE A 275 7.07 -6.11 -20.15
N GLU A 276 8.15 -6.03 -20.94
CA GLU A 276 8.50 -4.89 -21.78
C GLU A 276 7.41 -4.52 -22.80
N SER A 277 6.61 -5.48 -23.24
CA SER A 277 5.48 -5.24 -24.13
C SER A 277 4.40 -4.33 -23.51
N LEU A 278 4.27 -4.35 -22.18
CA LEU A 278 3.34 -3.49 -21.45
C LEU A 278 3.83 -2.03 -21.43
N LEU A 279 5.14 -1.83 -21.35
CA LEU A 279 5.75 -0.50 -21.40
C LEU A 279 5.66 0.10 -22.80
N ALA A 280 5.87 -0.70 -23.85
CA ALA A 280 5.72 -0.26 -25.24
C ALA A 280 4.27 0.17 -25.59
N LEU A 281 3.26 -0.24 -24.81
CA LEU A 281 1.91 0.30 -24.94
C LEU A 281 1.82 1.74 -24.44
N TYR A 282 2.51 2.09 -23.35
CA TYR A 282 2.56 3.46 -22.84
C TYR A 282 3.13 4.42 -23.88
N ASP A 283 4.29 4.07 -24.44
CA ASP A 283 5.01 4.95 -25.36
C ASP A 283 4.13 5.25 -26.60
N ARG A 284 3.36 4.27 -27.08
CA ARG A 284 2.43 4.46 -28.21
C ARG A 284 1.21 5.33 -27.88
N GLU A 285 0.69 5.25 -26.67
CA GLU A 285 -0.48 6.04 -26.26
C GLU A 285 -0.09 7.49 -26.00
N VAL A 286 1.06 7.73 -25.37
CA VAL A 286 1.54 9.10 -25.08
C VAL A 286 2.04 9.80 -26.34
N GLU A 287 2.56 9.09 -27.33
CA GLU A 287 2.93 9.68 -28.63
C GLU A 287 1.71 10.13 -29.47
N GLN A 288 0.49 9.69 -29.14
CA GLN A 288 -0.73 10.03 -29.87
C GLN A 288 -1.49 11.25 -29.30
N VAL A 289 -1.05 11.78 -28.15
CA VAL A 289 -1.63 12.94 -27.45
C VAL A 289 -0.81 14.19 -27.70
#